data_AF-A0A3M1LSN7-F1
#
_entry.id   AF-A0A3M1LSN7-F1
#
_cell.length_a   1.000
_cell.length_b   1.000
_cell.length_c   1.000
_cell.angle_alpha   90.00
_cell.angle_beta   90.00
_cell.angle_gamma   90.00
#
_symmetry.space_group_name_H-M   'P 1'
#
loop_
_entity.id
_entity.type
_entity.pdbx_description
1 polymer ?
#
loop_
_entity_poly.entity_id
_entity_poly.type
_entity_poly.pdbx_seq_one_letter_code
_entity_poly.pdbx_strand_id
1 'polypeptide(L)'
;MGAPGIHLIAPLRIEGSDRAVLVDRGWVPEAEAAPERWSQFDEPGTVVVTGFLRLSQPPPRGRAGGKAAASPSFQTGWYRVDIPALQAQTPYELLPVYILQAPADDDGTHLPYRSEPSFDLSDGPHLGYAIQWFLFALILGGGYLRYVSGKEQDVLENSTCNS
;
A
#
# COMPACT_ATOMS: atom_id res chain seq x y z
N MET A 1 8.96 -12.53 11.75
CA MET A 1 7.49 -12.42 11.64
C MET A 1 7.12 -11.05 12.19
N GLY A 2 6.44 -10.21 11.41
CA GLY A 2 6.07 -8.86 11.87
C GLY A 2 5.06 -8.95 13.02
N ALA A 3 5.30 -8.21 14.09
CA ALA A 3 4.34 -8.07 15.19
C ALA A 3 3.20 -7.11 14.76
N PRO A 4 1.98 -7.29 15.28
CA PRO A 4 0.91 -6.32 15.05
C PRO A 4 1.27 -4.98 15.69
N GLY A 5 0.84 -3.89 15.05
CA GLY A 5 1.07 -2.55 15.55
C GLY A 5 0.45 -1.49 14.64
N ILE A 6 0.62 -0.24 15.03
CA ILE A 6 0.05 0.92 14.35
C ILE A 6 1.12 1.91 13.94
N HIS A 7 0.82 2.76 12.98
CA HIS A 7 1.62 3.94 12.69
C HIS A 7 1.05 5.14 13.46
N LEU A 8 1.91 5.86 14.18
CA LEU A 8 1.51 7.06 14.91
C LEU A 8 1.52 8.26 13.95
N ILE A 9 0.34 8.83 13.70
CA ILE A 9 0.20 10.02 12.86
C ILE A 9 -0.05 11.23 13.76
N ALA A 10 0.79 12.26 13.61
CA ALA A 10 0.68 13.50 14.38
C ALA A 10 0.57 14.73 13.46
N PRO A 11 -0.39 15.65 13.68
CA PRO A 11 -0.41 16.94 13.00
C PRO A 11 0.61 17.89 13.63
N LEU A 12 1.57 18.37 12.84
CA LEU A 12 2.54 19.38 13.26
C LEU A 12 2.21 20.71 12.61
N ARG A 13 2.03 21.76 13.42
CA ARG A 13 1.78 23.11 12.91
C ARG A 13 3.08 23.71 12.36
N ILE A 14 2.99 24.32 11.19
CA ILE A 14 4.12 24.99 10.55
C ILE A 14 4.30 26.34 11.24
N GLU A 15 5.50 26.58 11.78
CA GLU A 15 5.85 27.81 12.46
C GLU A 15 5.50 29.05 11.62
N GLY A 16 4.83 30.03 12.24
CA GLY A 16 4.39 31.25 11.55
C GLY A 16 3.16 31.09 10.64
N SER A 17 2.43 29.98 10.71
CA SER A 17 1.19 29.77 9.94
C SER A 17 0.11 29.01 10.72
N ASP A 18 -1.13 29.08 10.23
CA ASP A 18 -2.26 28.27 10.73
C ASP A 18 -2.34 26.88 10.08
N ARG A 19 -1.38 26.55 9.23
CA ARG A 19 -1.33 25.29 8.48
C ARG A 19 -0.58 24.24 9.27
N ALA A 20 -0.99 22.98 9.10
CA ALA A 20 -0.31 21.84 9.68
C ALA A 20 0.00 20.80 8.61
N VAL A 21 1.06 20.03 8.83
CA VAL A 21 1.41 18.86 8.03
C VAL A 21 1.26 17.62 8.90
N LEU A 22 0.65 16.57 8.35
CA LEU A 22 0.61 15.27 9.01
C LEU A 22 1.98 14.62 8.90
N VAL A 23 2.46 14.07 10.01
CA VAL A 23 3.72 13.32 10.07
C VAL A 23 3.44 11.93 10.59
N ASP A 24 3.80 10.92 9.80
CA ASP A 24 3.92 9.53 10.25
C ASP A 24 5.23 9.41 11.02
N ARG A 25 5.10 9.29 12.34
CA ARG A 25 6.20 9.26 13.30
C ARG A 25 6.89 7.90 13.34
N GLY A 26 6.31 6.86 12.73
CA GLY A 26 6.80 5.50 12.76
C GLY A 26 5.80 4.50 13.35
N TRP A 27 6.23 3.24 13.33
CA TRP A 27 5.47 2.09 13.79
C TRP A 27 5.65 1.83 15.29
N VAL A 28 4.56 1.53 15.99
CA VAL A 28 4.51 1.18 17.40
C VAL A 28 3.84 -0.19 17.57
N PRO A 29 4.43 -1.13 18.31
CA PRO A 29 3.78 -2.40 18.65
C PRO A 29 2.43 -2.18 19.32
N GLU A 30 1.45 -3.03 19.02
CA GLU A 30 0.09 -2.90 19.56
C GLU A 30 0.06 -2.85 21.11
N ALA A 31 0.95 -3.62 21.76
CA ALA A 31 1.09 -3.63 23.22
C ALA A 31 1.51 -2.27 23.82
N GLU A 32 2.10 -1.38 23.01
CA GLU A 32 2.57 -0.05 23.42
C GLU A 32 1.73 1.08 22.79
N ALA A 33 0.73 0.72 21.99
CA ALA A 33 -0.08 1.64 21.19
C ALA A 33 -1.40 2.05 21.86
N ALA A 34 -1.57 1.80 23.15
CA ALA A 34 -2.76 2.20 23.89
C ALA A 34 -2.93 3.73 23.88
N PRO A 35 -4.14 4.27 23.58
CA PRO A 35 -4.36 5.72 23.46
C PRO A 35 -3.90 6.54 24.66
N GLU A 36 -4.02 5.98 25.86
CA GLU A 36 -3.63 6.63 27.12
C GLU A 36 -2.13 6.86 27.25
N ARG A 37 -1.32 6.14 26.45
CA ARG A 37 0.14 6.22 26.46
C ARG A 37 0.70 7.06 25.32
N TRP A 38 -0.12 7.56 24.39
CA TRP A 38 0.38 8.27 23.21
C TRP A 38 1.17 9.53 23.53
N SER A 39 0.86 10.20 24.65
CA SER A 39 1.59 11.39 25.11
C SER A 39 3.07 11.12 25.42
N GLN A 40 3.47 9.85 25.64
CA GLN A 40 4.89 9.49 25.80
C GLN A 40 5.70 9.73 24.52
N PHE A 41 5.03 9.83 23.36
CA PHE A 41 5.64 10.07 22.05
C PHE A 41 5.55 11.54 21.61
N ASP A 42 5.03 12.43 22.48
CA ASP A 42 4.96 13.86 22.18
C ASP A 42 6.37 14.46 22.18
N GLU A 43 6.68 15.21 21.13
CA GLU A 43 7.91 16.00 21.01
C GLU A 43 7.53 17.49 21.21
N PRO A 44 7.60 18.02 22.45
CA PRO A 44 7.10 19.37 22.73
C PRO A 44 8.01 20.46 22.13
N GLY A 45 7.39 21.56 21.73
CA GLY A 45 8.08 22.73 21.20
C GLY A 45 8.28 22.69 19.68
N THR A 46 9.25 23.47 19.19
CA THR A 46 9.58 23.53 17.76
C THR A 46 10.52 22.39 17.40
N VAL A 47 10.13 21.58 16.41
CA VAL A 47 10.91 20.44 15.93
C VAL A 47 11.23 20.58 14.44
N VAL A 48 12.41 20.10 14.04
CA VAL A 48 12.80 19.97 12.63
C VAL A 48 12.54 18.54 12.21
N VAL A 49 11.63 18.33 11.26
CA VAL A 49 11.29 17.01 10.74
C VAL A 49 11.93 16.80 9.38
N THR A 50 12.74 15.75 9.27
CA THR A 50 13.27 15.24 8.00
C THR A 50 12.51 13.97 7.63
N GLY A 51 12.18 13.81 6.35
CA GLY A 51 11.40 12.66 5.90
C GLY A 51 11.01 12.70 4.44
N PHE A 52 10.16 11.77 4.05
CA PHE A 52 9.71 11.57 2.68
C PHE A 52 8.29 12.09 2.50
N LEU A 53 8.08 12.92 1.49
CA LEU A 53 6.74 13.37 1.13
C LEU A 53 5.92 12.20 0.57
N ARG A 54 4.65 12.18 0.96
CA ARG A 54 3.63 11.23 0.51
C ARG A 54 2.34 11.97 0.18
N LEU A 55 1.66 11.50 -0.86
CA LEU A 55 0.34 11.99 -1.23
C LEU A 55 -0.72 11.38 -0.31
N SER A 56 -1.82 12.10 -0.11
CA SER A 56 -3.03 11.54 0.51
C SER A 56 -3.42 10.21 -0.12
N GLN A 57 -3.91 9.28 0.69
CA GLN A 57 -4.28 7.92 0.29
C GLN A 57 -5.80 7.71 0.40
N PRO A 58 -6.61 8.37 -0.45
CA PRO A 58 -8.05 8.18 -0.45
C PRO A 58 -8.41 6.74 -0.85
N PRO A 59 -9.58 6.24 -0.44
CA PRO A 59 -10.04 4.92 -0.86
C PRO A 59 -10.15 4.82 -2.40
N PRO A 60 -9.94 3.63 -2.98
CA PRO A 60 -10.09 3.42 -4.42
C PRO A 60 -11.49 3.82 -4.90
N ARG A 61 -11.57 4.55 -6.02
CA ARG A 61 -12.84 4.92 -6.66
C ARG A 61 -13.65 3.65 -6.97
N GLY A 62 -14.92 3.64 -6.59
CA GLY A 62 -15.85 2.53 -6.87
C GLY A 62 -15.94 1.44 -5.78
N ARG A 63 -15.09 1.47 -4.74
CA ARG A 63 -15.25 0.55 -3.60
C ARG A 63 -16.23 1.14 -2.58
N ALA A 64 -17.53 0.91 -2.79
CA ALA A 64 -18.61 1.29 -1.88
C ALA A 64 -18.60 0.61 -0.49
N GLY A 65 -17.46 0.04 -0.07
CA GLY A 65 -17.26 -0.61 1.23
C GLY A 65 -16.29 0.12 2.17
N GLY A 66 -15.62 1.17 1.70
CA GLY A 66 -14.82 2.04 2.55
C GLY A 66 -15.58 3.34 2.79
N LYS A 67 -16.64 3.30 3.60
CA LYS A 67 -17.12 4.53 4.21
C LYS A 67 -15.99 5.07 5.12
N ALA A 68 -15.07 5.85 4.54
CA ALA A 68 -14.76 7.15 5.12
C ALA A 68 -15.95 8.08 4.83
N ALA A 69 -17.18 7.60 5.04
CA ALA A 69 -18.26 8.50 5.37
C ALA A 69 -17.76 9.12 6.66
N ALA A 70 -17.57 10.44 6.66
CA ALA A 70 -17.33 11.22 7.86
C ALA A 70 -18.18 10.59 8.98
N SER A 71 -17.55 9.79 9.81
CA SER A 71 -18.24 9.24 10.97
C SER A 71 -18.48 10.49 11.81
N PRO A 72 -19.72 10.76 12.25
CA PRO A 72 -19.98 11.93 13.08
C PRO A 72 -19.23 11.87 14.42
N SER A 73 -18.64 10.71 14.75
CA SER A 73 -17.76 10.50 15.88
C SER A 73 -16.29 10.59 15.52
N PHE A 74 -15.49 11.14 16.43
CA PHE A 74 -14.04 11.14 16.38
C PHE A 74 -13.49 9.70 16.24
N GLN A 75 -12.48 9.53 15.40
CA GLN A 75 -11.82 8.26 15.09
C GLN A 75 -10.32 8.36 15.40
N THR A 76 -9.86 7.45 16.24
CA THR A 76 -8.45 7.32 16.64
C THR A 76 -7.64 6.40 15.73
N GLY A 77 -8.31 5.60 14.88
CA GLY A 77 -7.66 4.58 14.04
C GLY A 77 -8.05 4.70 12.57
N TRP A 78 -7.04 4.61 11.69
CA TRP A 78 -7.20 4.75 10.25
C TRP A 78 -6.41 3.68 9.50
N TYR A 79 -7.01 3.08 8.47
CA TYR A 79 -6.31 2.11 7.61
C TYR A 79 -5.44 2.78 6.55
N ARG A 80 -5.66 4.06 6.28
CA ARG A 80 -4.97 4.88 5.26
C ARG A 80 -4.90 6.32 5.74
N VAL A 81 -3.88 7.04 5.30
CA VAL A 81 -3.78 8.49 5.54
C VAL A 81 -4.65 9.24 4.54
N ASP A 82 -5.96 9.26 4.79
CA ASP A 82 -6.94 10.04 4.02
C ASP A 82 -7.04 11.46 4.59
N ILE A 83 -6.26 12.37 4.01
CA ILE A 83 -6.12 13.75 4.51
C ILE A 83 -7.47 14.49 4.57
N PRO A 84 -8.33 14.47 3.52
CA PRO A 84 -9.67 15.05 3.60
C PRO A 84 -10.51 14.53 4.77
N ALA A 85 -10.41 13.25 5.10
CA ALA A 85 -11.18 12.66 6.19
C ALA A 85 -10.59 13.03 7.58
N LEU A 86 -9.26 13.11 7.69
CA LEU A 86 -8.55 13.59 8.88
C LEU A 86 -8.76 15.10 9.12
N GLN A 87 -8.87 15.89 8.06
CA GLN A 87 -9.15 17.32 8.13
C GLN A 87 -10.45 17.62 8.87
N ALA A 88 -11.47 16.78 8.72
CA ALA A 88 -12.75 16.93 9.42
C ALA A 88 -12.64 16.81 10.95
N GLN A 89 -11.54 16.27 11.46
CA GLN A 89 -11.28 16.05 12.88
C GLN A 89 -10.06 16.82 13.40
N THR A 90 -9.43 17.63 12.53
CA THR A 90 -8.23 18.40 12.84
C THR A 90 -8.56 19.89 12.82
N PRO A 91 -8.21 20.67 13.87
CA PRO A 91 -8.54 22.09 13.95
C PRO A 91 -7.67 22.99 13.05
N TYR A 92 -6.61 22.45 12.46
CA TYR A 92 -5.65 23.16 11.61
C TYR A 92 -5.91 22.89 10.13
N GLU A 93 -5.50 23.80 9.25
CA GLU A 93 -5.54 23.56 7.80
C GLU A 93 -4.43 22.57 7.41
N LEU A 94 -4.80 21.35 7.05
CA LEU A 94 -3.86 20.31 6.66
C LEU A 94 -3.34 20.54 5.23
N LEU A 95 -2.02 20.41 5.05
CA LEU A 95 -1.43 20.31 3.71
C LEU A 95 -1.97 19.07 2.99
N PRO A 96 -2.11 19.09 1.65
CA PRO A 96 -2.59 17.95 0.86
C PRO A 96 -1.52 16.83 0.70
N VAL A 97 -0.55 16.78 1.61
CA VAL A 97 0.56 15.84 1.67
C VAL A 97 0.85 15.51 3.13
N TYR A 98 1.45 14.35 3.37
CA TYR A 98 2.00 13.99 4.67
C TYR A 98 3.47 13.58 4.54
N ILE A 99 4.17 13.61 5.67
CA ILE A 99 5.59 13.26 5.75
C ILE A 99 5.71 11.89 6.42
N LEU A 100 6.43 10.97 5.79
CA LEU A 100 6.97 9.79 6.48
C LEU A 100 8.29 10.18 7.12
N GLN A 101 8.35 10.26 8.44
CA GLN A 101 9.55 10.71 9.14
C GLN A 101 10.70 9.73 8.90
N ALA A 102 11.86 10.27 8.50
CA ALA A 102 13.06 9.48 8.30
C ALA A 102 13.61 8.99 9.65
N PRO A 103 14.31 7.85 9.68
CA PRO A 103 15.11 7.45 10.84
C PRO A 103 16.04 8.59 11.28
N ALA A 104 16.21 8.76 12.59
CA ALA A 104 17.25 9.64 13.11
C ALA A 104 18.59 8.91 13.09
N ASP A 105 19.69 9.64 13.31
CA ASP A 105 21.02 9.06 13.54
C ASP A 105 21.11 8.44 14.96
N ASP A 106 20.11 7.66 15.34
CA ASP A 106 20.08 6.85 16.55
C ASP A 106 20.19 5.36 16.20
N ASP A 107 20.24 4.51 17.21
CA ASP A 107 20.36 3.05 17.03
C ASP A 107 19.06 2.38 16.54
N GLY A 108 18.01 3.16 16.26
CA GLY A 108 16.71 2.68 15.81
C GLY A 108 15.98 1.83 16.85
N THR A 109 16.39 1.87 18.13
CA THR A 109 15.81 1.05 19.19
C THR A 109 14.65 1.72 19.91
N HIS A 110 14.46 3.02 19.67
CA HIS A 110 13.43 3.81 20.35
C HIS A 110 12.13 3.86 19.54
N LEU A 111 11.02 3.75 20.26
CA LEU A 111 9.70 3.96 19.69
C LEU A 111 9.40 5.44 19.45
N PRO A 112 8.61 5.78 18.42
CA PRO A 112 8.14 4.90 17.35
C PRO A 112 9.26 4.48 16.37
N TYR A 113 9.23 3.23 15.89
CA TYR A 113 10.20 2.72 14.94
C TYR A 113 10.00 3.35 13.56
N ARG A 114 10.99 4.12 13.11
CA ARG A 114 10.99 4.78 11.80
C ARG A 114 11.65 3.86 10.78
N SER A 115 11.10 3.83 9.56
CA SER A 115 11.67 3.03 8.47
C SER A 115 11.81 3.87 7.22
N GLU A 116 12.93 3.67 6.53
CA GLU A 116 13.09 4.24 5.21
C GLU A 116 12.20 3.46 4.24
N PRO A 117 11.40 4.15 3.40
CA PRO A 117 10.59 3.46 2.41
C PRO A 117 11.50 2.70 1.43
N SER A 118 11.35 1.38 1.41
CA SER A 118 11.99 0.54 0.41
C SER A 118 11.28 0.72 -0.92
N PHE A 119 12.02 1.21 -1.92
CA PHE A 119 11.57 1.17 -3.30
C PHE A 119 11.90 -0.22 -3.84
N ASP A 120 10.95 -1.14 -3.75
CA ASP A 120 11.05 -2.40 -4.44
C ASP A 120 10.87 -2.15 -5.94
N LEU A 121 12.00 -1.95 -6.63
CA LEU A 121 12.09 -1.86 -8.09
C LEU A 121 12.06 -3.25 -8.73
N SER A 122 11.88 -4.33 -7.96
CA SER A 122 11.50 -5.61 -8.53
C SER A 122 10.03 -5.52 -8.94
N ASP A 123 9.83 -5.05 -10.18
CA ASP A 123 8.75 -5.50 -11.03
C ASP A 123 8.61 -7.01 -10.74
N GLY A 124 7.50 -7.44 -10.11
CA GLY A 124 7.33 -8.72 -9.42
C GLY A 124 7.61 -10.00 -10.25
N PRO A 125 6.95 -11.15 -10.02
CA PRO A 125 7.29 -12.39 -10.74
C PRO A 125 6.77 -12.39 -12.19
N HIS A 126 7.09 -11.37 -12.99
CA HIS A 126 6.77 -11.28 -14.42
C HIS A 126 7.39 -12.44 -15.20
N LEU A 127 8.55 -12.93 -14.75
CA LEU A 127 9.18 -14.11 -15.33
C LEU A 127 8.28 -15.35 -15.17
N GLY A 128 7.69 -15.56 -13.99
CA GLY A 128 6.79 -16.69 -13.74
C GLY A 128 5.53 -16.63 -14.59
N TYR A 129 4.95 -15.43 -14.70
CA TYR A 129 3.77 -15.19 -15.54
C TYR A 129 4.08 -15.40 -17.04
N ALA A 130 5.25 -14.96 -17.51
CA ALA A 130 5.69 -15.17 -18.88
C ALA A 130 5.88 -16.67 -19.19
N ILE A 131 6.55 -17.42 -18.32
CA ILE A 131 6.73 -18.87 -18.45
C ILE A 131 5.36 -19.56 -18.54
N GLN A 132 4.42 -19.18 -17.68
CA GLN A 132 3.07 -19.74 -17.70
C GLN A 132 2.37 -19.53 -19.05
N TRP A 133 2.43 -18.32 -19.62
CA TRP A 133 1.85 -18.05 -20.94
C TRP A 133 2.54 -18.82 -22.06
N PHE A 134 3.87 -18.98 -22.03
CA PHE A 134 4.58 -19.82 -23.00
C PHE A 134 4.19 -21.30 -22.90
N LEU A 135 3.98 -21.84 -21.69
CA LEU A 135 3.48 -23.20 -21.51
C LEU A 135 2.06 -23.37 -22.09
N PHE A 136 1.16 -22.42 -21.85
CA PHE A 136 -0.18 -22.44 -22.45
C PHE A 136 -0.13 -22.38 -23.98
N ALA A 137 0.72 -21.52 -24.55
CA ALA A 137 0.92 -21.44 -26.00
C ALA A 137 1.45 -22.77 -26.58
N LEU A 138 2.39 -23.44 -25.90
CA LEU A 138 2.92 -24.74 -26.32
C LEU A 138 1.86 -25.84 -26.26
N ILE A 139 1.06 -25.89 -25.19
CA ILE A 139 -0.03 -26.88 -25.05
C ILE A 139 -1.09 -26.68 -26.14
N LEU A 140 -1.55 -25.43 -26.31
CA LEU A 140 -2.56 -25.10 -27.33
C LEU A 140 -2.03 -25.33 -28.74
N GLY A 141 -0.81 -24.89 -29.04
CA GLY A 141 -0.17 -25.09 -30.34
C GLY A 141 0.06 -26.57 -30.66
N GLY A 142 0.59 -27.34 -29.71
CA GLY A 142 0.78 -28.78 -29.87
C GLY A 142 -0.54 -29.54 -30.02
N GLY A 143 -1.55 -29.18 -29.23
CA GLY A 143 -2.90 -29.74 -29.34
C GLY A 143 -3.55 -29.43 -30.69
N TYR A 144 -3.42 -28.19 -31.17
CA TYR A 144 -3.93 -27.77 -32.47
C TYR A 144 -3.26 -28.53 -33.63
N LEU A 145 -1.93 -28.64 -33.62
CA LEU A 145 -1.19 -29.41 -34.63
C LEU A 145 -1.65 -30.88 -34.65
N ARG A 146 -1.76 -31.52 -33.48
CA ARG A 146 -2.24 -32.91 -33.39
C ARG A 146 -3.67 -33.05 -33.93
N TYR A 147 -4.56 -32.10 -33.60
CA TYR A 147 -5.94 -32.10 -34.06
C TYR A 147 -6.04 -31.97 -35.59
N VAL A 148 -5.27 -31.06 -36.19
CA VAL A 148 -5.22 -30.87 -37.66
C VAL A 148 -4.66 -32.13 -38.34
N SER A 149 -3.53 -32.66 -37.87
CA SER A 149 -2.92 -33.86 -38.46
C SER A 149 -3.82 -35.10 -38.35
N GLY A 150 -4.60 -35.22 -37.26
CA GLY A 150 -5.59 -36.30 -37.12
C GLY A 150 -6.71 -36.18 -38.16
N LYS A 151 -7.23 -34.97 -38.39
CA LYS A 151 -8.25 -34.73 -39.42
C LYS A 151 -7.75 -35.01 -40.84
N GLU A 152 -6.50 -34.70 -41.14
CA GLU A 152 -5.91 -35.02 -42.44
C GLU A 152 -5.83 -36.53 -42.66
N GLN A 153 -5.47 -37.31 -41.65
CA GLN A 153 -5.43 -38.78 -41.73
C GLN A 153 -6.82 -39.39 -41.91
N ASP A 154 -7.82 -38.93 -41.13
CA ASP A 154 -9.20 -39.41 -41.25
C ASP A 154 -9.80 -39.14 -42.64
N VAL A 155 -9.48 -37.99 -43.25
CA VAL A 155 -9.94 -37.61 -44.60
C VAL A 155 -9.27 -38.48 -45.69
N LEU A 156 -7.98 -38.78 -45.54
CA LEU A 156 -7.24 -39.61 -46.50
C LEU A 156 -7.71 -41.07 -46.47
N GLU A 157 -7.94 -41.62 -45.28
CA GLU A 157 -8.42 -43.00 -45.08
C GLU A 157 -9.85 -43.19 -45.61
N ASN A 158 -10.74 -42.22 -45.36
CA ASN A 158 -12.12 -42.27 -45.86
C ASN A 158 -12.19 -42.12 -47.41
N SER A 159 -11.20 -41.47 -48.02
CA SER A 159 -11.12 -41.32 -49.48
C SER A 159 -10.62 -42.57 -50.20
N THR A 160 -9.83 -43.42 -49.51
CA THR A 160 -9.34 -44.70 -50.05
C THR A 160 -10.37 -45.83 -49.96
N CYS A 161 -11.30 -45.77 -49.00
CA CYS A 161 -12.39 -46.75 -48.87
C CYS A 161 -13.56 -46.56 -49.86
N ASN A 162 -13.67 -45.39 -50.49
CA ASN A 162 -14.78 -45.04 -51.41
C ASN A 162 -14.43 -45.18 -52.91
N SER A 163 -13.28 -45.78 -53.26
CA SER A 163 -12.88 -46.13 -54.64
C SER A 163 -12.85 -47.64 -54.84
#